data_AF-A0A9P3C287-F1
#
_entry.id   AF-A0A9P3C287-F1
#
_cell.length_a   1.000
_cell.length_b   1.000
_cell.length_c   1.000
_cell.angle_alpha   90.00
_cell.angle_beta   90.00
_cell.angle_gamma   90.00
#
_symmetry.space_group_name_H-M   'P 1'
#
loop_
_entity.id
_entity.type
_entity.pdbx_description
1 polymer ?
#
loop_
_entity_poly.entity_id
_entity_poly.type
_entity_poly.pdbx_seq_one_letter_code
_entity_poly.pdbx_strand_id
1 'polypeptide(L)'
;METPWGSPTDIWSFGAVLISLIYGGDFNLLDPTTVPYGHEEYSLEVLKQQFRYFGPWPGKYEEIASPETVRAIMWVMQEIPKSDTTPFSMITEKEVCKKDKEFIMGIMKMDWRDRPTARELLEHEWFKEDREEM
;
A
#
# COMPACT_ATOMS: atom_id res chain seq x y z
N MET A 1 -9.20 3.79 11.86
CA MET A 1 -9.75 3.64 10.50
C MET A 1 -10.81 2.57 10.53
N GLU A 2 -12.02 2.88 10.11
CA GLU A 2 -13.14 1.94 10.01
C GLU A 2 -13.03 1.07 8.73
N THR A 3 -11.84 0.56 8.45
CA THR A 3 -11.68 -0.46 7.42
C THR A 3 -12.21 -1.78 7.97
N PRO A 4 -13.16 -2.45 7.30
CA PRO A 4 -13.66 -3.73 7.78
C PRO A 4 -12.51 -4.74 7.83
N TRP A 5 -12.34 -5.36 9.00
CA TRP A 5 -11.46 -6.51 9.17
C TRP A 5 -12.02 -7.68 8.36
N GLY A 6 -11.35 -8.01 7.27
CA GLY A 6 -11.79 -9.01 6.31
C GLY A 6 -10.79 -9.16 5.18
N SER A 7 -11.16 -9.90 4.13
CA SER A 7 -10.27 -10.29 3.04
C SER A 7 -9.47 -9.13 2.40
N PRO A 8 -10.01 -7.92 2.20
CA PRO A 8 -9.20 -6.80 1.69
C PRO A 8 -7.99 -6.43 2.55
N THR A 9 -8.03 -6.71 3.86
CA THR A 9 -6.89 -6.52 4.78
C THR A 9 -5.83 -7.61 4.58
N ASP A 10 -6.24 -8.85 4.33
CA ASP A 10 -5.32 -9.93 3.98
C ASP A 10 -4.63 -9.65 2.64
N ILE A 11 -5.37 -9.13 1.66
CA ILE A 11 -4.81 -8.71 0.36
C ILE A 11 -3.77 -7.61 0.51
N TRP A 12 -4.02 -6.59 1.35
CA TRP A 12 -3.02 -5.57 1.66
C TRP A 12 -1.78 -6.15 2.32
N SER A 13 -1.97 -7.05 3.30
CA SER A 13 -0.87 -7.71 4.01
C SER A 13 -0.03 -8.57 3.06
N PHE A 14 -0.67 -9.25 2.10
CA PHE A 14 0.02 -9.97 1.04
C PHE A 14 0.90 -9.04 0.19
N GLY A 15 0.38 -7.87 -0.23
CA GLY A 15 1.17 -6.87 -0.94
C GLY A 15 2.40 -6.38 -0.15
N ALA A 16 2.24 -6.12 1.14
CA ALA A 16 3.36 -5.74 2.01
C ALA A 16 4.42 -6.85 2.14
N VAL A 17 3.98 -8.12 2.22
CA VAL A 17 4.90 -9.28 2.21
C VAL A 17 5.64 -9.39 0.87
N LEU A 18 4.97 -9.22 -0.26
CA LEU A 18 5.63 -9.25 -1.58
C LEU A 18 6.73 -8.20 -1.69
N ILE A 19 6.45 -6.97 -1.25
CA ILE A 19 7.46 -5.90 -1.23
C ILE A 19 8.66 -6.32 -0.37
N SER A 20 8.40 -6.85 0.82
CA SER A 20 9.45 -7.31 1.74
C SER A 20 10.30 -8.43 1.12
N LEU A 21 9.69 -9.34 0.36
CA LEU A 21 10.38 -10.44 -0.33
C LEU A 21 11.20 -9.96 -1.54
N ILE A 22 10.71 -8.98 -2.29
CA ILE A 22 11.41 -8.42 -3.46
C ILE A 22 12.68 -7.68 -3.03
N TYR A 23 12.59 -6.85 -1.98
CA TYR A 23 13.76 -6.13 -1.45
C TYR A 23 14.67 -7.04 -0.62
N GLY A 24 14.10 -8.02 0.10
CA GLY A 24 14.82 -8.93 0.98
C GLY A 24 15.41 -8.24 2.21
N GLY A 25 16.26 -8.95 2.95
CA GLY A 25 17.12 -8.34 3.98
C GLY A 25 16.40 -7.68 5.18
N ASP A 26 15.32 -8.30 5.68
CA ASP A 26 14.49 -7.76 6.79
C ASP A 26 13.87 -6.38 6.48
N PHE A 27 13.69 -6.08 5.19
CA PHE A 27 13.11 -4.82 4.74
C PHE A 27 11.60 -4.79 4.94
N ASN A 28 11.10 -3.70 5.54
CA ASN A 28 9.68 -3.38 5.60
C ASN A 28 9.46 -1.93 5.18
N LEU A 29 8.84 -1.75 4.01
CA LEU A 29 8.57 -0.43 3.43
C LEU A 29 7.69 0.46 4.33
N LEU A 30 6.84 -0.15 5.15
CA LEU A 30 5.85 0.56 5.97
C LEU A 30 6.35 0.79 7.40
N ASP A 31 7.56 0.34 7.72
CA ASP A 31 8.13 0.53 9.05
C ASP A 31 8.50 2.01 9.27
N PRO A 32 8.03 2.63 10.37
CA PRO A 32 8.41 4.00 10.71
C PRO A 32 9.89 4.12 11.03
N THR A 33 10.56 5.12 10.45
CA THR A 33 11.94 5.48 10.81
C THR A 33 12.03 6.49 11.96
N THR A 34 10.90 7.04 12.38
CA THR A 34 10.79 8.15 13.34
C THR A 34 10.57 7.68 14.77
N VAL A 35 9.87 6.56 14.97
CA VAL A 35 9.48 6.06 16.29
C VAL A 35 9.62 4.53 16.35
N PRO A 36 10.05 3.96 17.50
CA PRO A 36 10.19 2.51 17.63
C PRO A 36 8.83 1.82 17.81
N TYR A 37 8.79 0.51 17.55
CA TYR A 37 7.64 -0.33 17.86
C TYR A 37 7.24 -0.21 19.35
N GLY A 38 5.94 -0.06 19.61
CA GLY A 38 5.39 0.17 20.95
C GLY A 38 5.25 1.64 21.34
N HIS A 39 5.78 2.58 20.55
CA HIS A 39 5.49 4.00 20.72
C HIS A 39 4.01 4.31 20.43
N GLU A 40 3.41 5.26 21.15
CA GLU A 40 1.98 5.58 21.01
C GLU A 40 1.62 6.09 19.60
N GLU A 41 2.56 6.78 18.95
CA GLU A 41 2.40 7.30 17.59
C GLU A 41 2.77 6.29 16.49
N TYR A 42 3.24 5.09 16.85
CA TYR A 42 3.76 4.13 15.86
C TYR A 42 2.74 3.82 14.77
N SER A 43 1.48 3.56 15.14
CA SER A 43 0.42 3.29 14.16
C SER A 43 0.12 4.49 13.25
N LEU A 44 0.25 5.71 13.76
CA LEU A 44 0.08 6.93 12.98
C LEU A 44 1.23 7.11 12.00
N GLU A 45 2.46 6.84 12.41
CA GLU A 45 3.63 6.92 11.55
C GLU A 45 3.62 5.82 10.46
N VAL A 46 3.12 4.62 10.77
CA VAL A 46 2.84 3.58 9.76
C VAL A 46 1.83 4.11 8.74
N LEU A 47 0.73 4.73 9.19
CA LEU A 47 -0.28 5.30 8.30
C LEU A 47 0.30 6.39 7.38
N LYS A 48 1.17 7.24 7.92
CA LYS A 48 1.90 8.25 7.14
C LYS A 48 2.80 7.59 6.08
N GLN A 49 3.50 6.50 6.40
CA GLN A 49 4.27 5.74 5.42
C GLN A 49 3.39 5.16 4.31
N GLN A 50 2.26 4.54 4.66
CA GLN A 50 1.30 4.04 3.67
C GLN A 50 0.86 5.16 2.71
N PHE A 51 0.57 6.35 3.25
CA PHE A 51 0.21 7.51 2.43
C PHE A 51 1.36 7.99 1.53
N ARG A 52 2.60 8.04 2.02
CA ARG A 52 3.77 8.47 1.20
C ARG A 52 3.96 7.61 -0.04
N TYR A 53 3.76 6.29 0.08
CA TYR A 53 3.99 5.35 -1.01
C TYR A 53 2.75 5.09 -1.89
N PHE A 54 1.56 4.97 -1.29
CA PHE A 54 0.36 4.49 -1.99
C PHE A 54 -0.78 5.51 -2.02
N GLY A 55 -0.62 6.65 -1.35
CA GLY A 55 -1.56 7.74 -1.38
C GLY A 55 -1.64 8.45 -2.74
N PRO A 56 -2.62 9.37 -2.89
CA PRO A 56 -3.59 9.78 -1.88
C PRO A 56 -4.78 8.83 -1.75
N TRP A 57 -5.59 9.01 -0.69
CA TRP A 57 -6.94 8.40 -0.65
C TRP A 57 -7.80 8.95 -1.78
N PRO A 58 -8.61 8.11 -2.46
CA PRO A 58 -9.54 8.59 -3.47
C PRO A 58 -10.72 9.32 -2.81
N GLY A 59 -11.28 10.34 -3.49
CA GLY A 59 -12.36 11.16 -2.95
C GLY A 59 -13.62 10.37 -2.54
N LYS A 60 -13.93 9.28 -3.25
CA LYS A 60 -15.04 8.36 -2.92
C LYS A 60 -14.91 7.69 -1.54
N TYR A 61 -13.76 7.78 -0.87
CA TYR A 61 -13.58 7.25 0.48
C TYR A 61 -14.43 8.02 1.51
N GLU A 62 -14.75 9.29 1.23
CA GLU A 62 -15.64 10.12 2.06
C GLU A 62 -17.05 9.53 2.19
N GLU A 63 -17.52 8.74 1.20
CA GLU A 63 -18.85 8.13 1.20
C GLU A 63 -19.06 7.10 2.33
N ILE A 64 -17.96 6.51 2.83
CA ILE A 64 -17.99 5.41 3.81
C ILE A 64 -17.26 5.74 5.10
N ALA A 65 -16.44 6.81 5.10
CA ALA A 65 -15.65 7.19 6.24
C ALA A 65 -16.48 8.03 7.23
N SER A 66 -16.40 7.71 8.52
CA SER A 66 -16.86 8.61 9.57
C SER A 66 -16.22 10.01 9.43
N PRO A 67 -16.92 11.09 9.87
CA PRO A 67 -16.36 12.44 9.89
C PRO A 67 -15.00 12.53 10.58
N GLU A 68 -14.80 11.74 11.64
CA GLU A 68 -13.53 11.60 12.36
C GLU A 68 -12.42 11.05 11.45
N THR A 69 -12.72 10.00 10.69
CA THR A 69 -11.79 9.39 9.74
C THR A 69 -11.46 10.35 8.59
N VAL A 70 -12.45 11.06 8.06
CA VAL A 70 -12.24 12.08 7.01
C VAL A 70 -11.30 13.18 7.51
N ARG A 71 -11.54 13.71 8.73
CA ARG A 71 -10.65 14.71 9.35
C ARG A 71 -9.22 14.19 9.51
N ALA A 72 -9.05 12.95 9.94
CA ALA A 72 -7.72 12.34 10.06
C ALA A 72 -7.02 12.21 8.70
N ILE A 73 -7.72 11.78 7.64
CA ILE A 73 -7.17 11.72 6.28
C ILE A 73 -6.76 13.11 5.79
N MET A 74 -7.62 14.12 5.96
CA MET A 74 -7.31 15.50 5.59
C MET A 74 -6.08 16.03 6.33
N TRP A 75 -5.96 15.72 7.62
CA TRP A 75 -4.80 16.09 8.42
C TRP A 75 -3.52 15.43 7.89
N VAL A 76 -3.53 14.12 7.59
CA VAL A 76 -2.35 13.45 6.98
C VAL A 76 -1.97 14.07 5.64
N MET A 77 -2.95 14.41 4.80
CA MET A 77 -2.72 15.04 3.49
C MET A 77 -2.16 16.47 3.60
N GLN A 78 -2.46 17.18 4.69
CA GLN A 78 -1.89 18.50 4.98
C GLN A 78 -0.47 18.39 5.54
N GLU A 79 -0.26 17.43 6.43
CA GLU A 79 1.02 17.16 7.08
C GLU A 79 2.09 16.65 6.09
N ILE A 80 1.67 15.90 5.08
CA ILE A 80 2.55 15.32 4.07
C ILE A 80 2.18 15.91 2.71
N PRO A 81 2.79 17.05 2.32
CA PRO A 81 2.55 17.62 1.00
C PRO A 81 3.03 16.67 -0.10
N LYS A 82 2.46 16.81 -1.30
CA LYS A 82 2.82 15.96 -2.45
C LYS A 82 4.31 15.99 -2.82
N SER A 83 5.04 17.04 -2.47
CA SER A 83 6.49 17.12 -2.67
C SER A 83 7.28 16.17 -1.79
N ASP A 84 6.69 15.75 -0.67
CA ASP A 84 7.33 14.98 0.39
C ASP A 84 6.84 13.53 0.39
N THR A 85 6.03 13.16 -0.60
CA THR A 85 5.67 11.77 -0.87
C THR A 85 6.76 11.09 -1.70
N THR A 86 6.80 9.76 -1.64
CA THR A 86 7.68 8.96 -2.48
C THR A 86 6.82 7.87 -3.12
N PRO A 87 6.00 8.21 -4.12
CA PRO A 87 5.01 7.29 -4.65
C PRO A 87 5.68 6.01 -5.15
N PHE A 88 5.14 4.85 -4.79
CA PHE A 88 5.65 3.55 -5.23
C PHE A 88 5.66 3.43 -6.76
N SER A 89 4.77 4.15 -7.44
CA SER A 89 4.73 4.26 -8.91
C SER A 89 6.01 4.81 -9.53
N MET A 90 6.74 5.65 -8.79
CA MET A 90 7.99 6.29 -9.23
C MET A 90 9.23 5.43 -8.95
N ILE A 91 9.08 4.28 -8.28
CA ILE A 91 10.20 3.35 -8.04
C ILE A 91 10.76 2.87 -9.38
N THR A 92 12.09 2.80 -9.44
CA THR A 92 12.82 2.49 -10.66
C THR A 92 12.78 0.99 -10.97
N GLU A 93 12.89 0.63 -12.26
CA GLU A 93 12.96 -0.78 -12.67
C GLU A 93 14.21 -1.52 -12.18
N LYS A 94 15.22 -0.77 -11.66
CA LYS A 94 16.39 -1.37 -11.00
C LYS A 94 16.08 -1.92 -9.62
N GLU A 95 15.08 -1.37 -8.94
CA GLU A 95 14.65 -1.79 -7.60
C GLU A 95 13.52 -2.80 -7.68
N VAL A 96 12.51 -2.52 -8.50
CA VAL A 96 11.34 -3.39 -8.69
C VAL A 96 11.04 -3.45 -10.17
N CYS A 97 11.10 -4.65 -10.77
CA CYS A 97 10.83 -4.80 -12.20
C CYS A 97 9.40 -4.34 -12.54
N LYS A 98 9.17 -3.98 -13.80
CA LYS A 98 7.87 -3.43 -14.23
C LYS A 98 6.70 -4.36 -13.91
N LYS A 99 6.83 -5.66 -14.18
CA LYS A 99 5.80 -6.68 -13.94
C LYS A 99 5.40 -6.74 -12.46
N ASP A 100 6.39 -6.75 -11.56
CA ASP A 100 6.16 -6.76 -10.11
C ASP A 100 5.54 -5.44 -9.62
N LYS A 101 6.04 -4.31 -10.11
CA LYS A 101 5.54 -2.99 -9.73
C LYS A 101 4.06 -2.82 -10.11
N GLU A 102 3.69 -3.21 -11.32
CA GLU A 102 2.29 -3.16 -11.78
C GLU A 102 1.38 -4.03 -10.92
N PHE A 103 1.82 -5.24 -10.59
CA PHE A 103 1.06 -6.15 -9.72
C PHE A 103 0.90 -5.61 -8.29
N ILE A 104 1.99 -5.14 -7.66
CA ILE A 104 1.96 -4.54 -6.33
C ILE A 104 1.06 -3.31 -6.30
N MET A 105 1.14 -2.44 -7.31
CA MET A 105 0.27 -1.25 -7.40
C MET A 105 -1.20 -1.62 -7.59
N GLY A 106 -1.52 -2.79 -8.17
CA GLY A 106 -2.87 -3.33 -8.24
C GLY A 106 -3.41 -3.74 -6.87
N ILE A 107 -2.54 -4.28 -6.00
CA ILE A 107 -2.87 -4.75 -4.64
C ILE A 107 -2.95 -3.59 -3.63
N MET A 108 -1.95 -2.71 -3.64
CA MET A 108 -1.72 -1.68 -2.62
C MET A 108 -2.61 -0.45 -2.86
N LYS A 109 -3.93 -0.62 -2.70
CA LYS A 109 -4.93 0.45 -2.81
C LYS A 109 -5.33 0.99 -1.44
N MET A 110 -5.33 2.32 -1.31
CA MET A 110 -5.77 3.01 -0.08
C MET A 110 -7.26 2.78 0.20
N ASP A 111 -8.09 2.73 -0.84
CA ASP A 111 -9.47 2.27 -0.71
C ASP A 111 -9.53 0.75 -0.78
N TRP A 112 -10.01 0.12 0.29
CA TRP A 112 -10.08 -1.33 0.39
C TRP A 112 -11.07 -1.94 -0.62
N ARG A 113 -12.05 -1.16 -1.11
CA ARG A 113 -13.03 -1.59 -2.12
C ARG A 113 -12.42 -1.76 -3.51
N ASP A 114 -11.26 -1.13 -3.74
CA ASP A 114 -10.54 -1.19 -5.01
C ASP A 114 -9.53 -2.34 -5.08
N ARG A 115 -9.36 -3.07 -3.96
CA ARG A 115 -8.46 -4.21 -3.91
C ARG A 115 -9.10 -5.41 -4.59
N PRO A 116 -8.36 -6.14 -5.42
CA PRO A 116 -8.87 -7.37 -6.04
C PRO A 116 -9.10 -8.44 -4.98
N THR A 117 -10.00 -9.37 -5.27
CA THR A 117 -10.16 -10.60 -4.49
C THR A 117 -8.99 -11.55 -4.69
N ALA A 118 -8.80 -12.51 -3.78
CA ALA A 118 -7.77 -13.54 -3.92
C ALA A 118 -7.92 -14.34 -5.24
N ARG A 119 -9.16 -14.60 -5.68
CA ARG A 119 -9.42 -15.30 -6.94
C ARG A 119 -8.97 -14.46 -8.15
N GLU A 120 -9.33 -13.19 -8.19
CA GLU A 120 -8.93 -12.28 -9.28
C GLU A 120 -7.40 -12.10 -9.32
N LEU A 121 -6.74 -12.07 -8.15
CA LEU A 121 -5.28 -12.03 -8.08
C LEU A 121 -4.64 -13.26 -8.71
N LEU A 122 -5.13 -14.46 -8.41
CA LEU A 122 -4.59 -15.71 -8.96
C LEU A 122 -4.77 -15.82 -10.48
N GLU A 123 -5.74 -15.11 -11.05
CA GLU A 123 -5.97 -15.02 -12.49
C GLU A 123 -5.11 -13.94 -13.19
N HIS A 124 -4.40 -13.12 -12.42
CA HIS A 124 -3.58 -12.02 -12.93
C HIS A 124 -2.40 -12.52 -13.79
N GLU A 125 -2.04 -11.77 -14.84
CA GLU A 125 -0.93 -12.10 -15.76
C GLU A 125 0.42 -12.28 -15.05
N TRP A 126 0.58 -11.71 -13.85
CA TRP A 126 1.77 -11.86 -13.02
C TRP A 126 2.07 -13.34 -12.68
N PHE A 127 1.03 -14.15 -12.48
CA PHE A 127 1.15 -15.58 -12.20
C PHE A 127 1.28 -16.45 -13.44
N LYS A 128 1.09 -15.88 -14.64
CA LYS A 128 1.31 -16.64 -15.86
C LYS A 128 2.81 -16.71 -16.10
N GLU A 129 3.28 -17.93 -16.31
CA GLU A 129 4.64 -18.15 -16.78
C GLU A 129 4.83 -17.34 -18.06
N ASP A 130 5.90 -16.56 -18.09
CA ASP A 130 6.42 -16.09 -19.37
C ASP A 130 6.78 -17.40 -20.09
N ARG A 131 6.00 -17.76 -21.12
CA ARG A 131 6.36 -18.86 -22.01
C ARG A 131 7.60 -18.39 -22.76
N GLU A 132 8.74 -18.41 -22.09
CA GLU A 132 10.02 -18.37 -22.74
C GLU A 132 10.14 -19.67 -23.53
N GLU A 133 10.08 -19.47 -24.85
CA GLU A 133 10.31 -20.45 -25.89
C GLU A 133 11.54 -21.30 -25.54
N MET A 134 11.31 -22.58 -25.26
CA MET A 134 12.35 -23.61 -25.33
C MET A 134 12.52 -24.09 -26.78
#